data_AF-A0A1G1NY52-F1
#
_entry.id   AF-A0A1G1NY52-F1
#
_cell.length_a   1.000
_cell.length_b   1.000
_cell.length_c   1.000
_cell.angle_alpha   90.00
_cell.angle_beta   90.00
_cell.angle_gamma   90.00
#
_symmetry.space_group_name_H-M   'P 1'
#
loop_
_entity.id
_entity.type
_entity.pdbx_description
1 polymer ?
#
loop_
_entity_poly.entity_id
_entity_poly.type
_entity_poly.pdbx_seq_one_letter_code
_entity_poly.pdbx_strand_id
1 'polypeptide(L)' 'MIRASAMLLRHIGYGDRAEKVEMALEMCGVFEKKMVITGRDTGVTGEEYTQYVLSWVDNPGLKQRWESEICHLK' A
#
# COMPACT_ATOMS: atom_id res chain seq x y z
N MET A 1 5.76 10.25 -1.53
CA MET A 1 6.17 9.84 -2.90
C MET A 1 5.25 8.77 -3.48
N ILE A 2 5.04 7.63 -2.81
CA ILE A 2 4.29 6.49 -3.39
C ILE A 2 2.85 6.86 -3.82
N ARG A 3 2.11 7.63 -3.00
CA ARG A 3 0.77 8.11 -3.40
C ARG A 3 0.78 9.00 -4.65
N ALA A 4 1.79 9.85 -4.81
CA ALA A 4 1.93 10.67 -6.02
C ALA A 4 2.22 9.80 -7.25
N SER A 5 3.00 8.72 -7.10
CA SER A 5 3.22 7.74 -8.17
C SER A 5 1.92 7.05 -8.58
N ALA A 6 1.05 6.69 -7.64
CA ALA A 6 -0.27 6.13 -7.96
C ALA A 6 -1.16 7.15 -8.70
N MET A 7 -1.19 8.41 -8.24
CA MET A 7 -1.90 9.50 -8.93
C MET A 7 -1.36 9.74 -10.35
N LEU A 8 -0.03 9.66 -10.54
CA LEU A 8 0.60 9.75 -11.86
C LEU A 8 0.15 8.59 -12.76
N LEU A 9 0.22 7.34 -12.28
CA LEU A 9 -0.24 6.16 -13.03
C LEU A 9 -1.68 6.32 -13.49
N ARG A 10 -2.56 6.83 -12.62
CA ARG A 10 -3.95 7.13 -12.96
C ARG A 10 -4.05 8.21 -14.04
N HIS A 11 -3.24 9.26 -13.94
CA HIS A 11 -3.22 10.37 -14.90
C HIS A 11 -2.73 9.95 -16.30
N ILE A 12 -1.76 9.05 -16.39
CA ILE A 12 -1.21 8.56 -17.68
C ILE A 12 -1.96 7.35 -18.25
N GLY A 13 -3.13 7.00 -17.70
CA GLY A 13 -4.02 5.96 -18.24
C GLY A 13 -3.85 4.55 -17.67
N TYR A 14 -3.01 4.35 -16.65
CA TYR A 14 -2.84 3.07 -15.96
C TYR A 14 -3.67 2.99 -14.66
N GLY A 15 -4.98 3.16 -14.78
CA GLY A 15 -5.92 3.15 -13.65
C GLY A 15 -5.84 1.88 -12.79
N ASP A 16 -5.87 0.70 -13.42
CA ASP A 16 -5.82 -0.59 -12.71
C ASP A 16 -4.54 -0.77 -11.89
N ARG A 17 -3.40 -0.25 -12.39
CA ARG A 17 -2.13 -0.29 -11.67
C ARG A 17 -2.11 0.71 -10.53
N ALA A 18 -2.69 1.89 -10.73
CA ALA A 18 -2.84 2.89 -9.68
C ALA A 18 -3.68 2.35 -8.51
N GLU A 19 -4.81 1.70 -8.80
CA GLU A 19 -5.68 1.09 -7.77
C GLU A 19 -4.95 0.02 -6.97
N LYS A 20 -4.15 -0.84 -7.61
CA LYS A 20 -3.32 -1.83 -6.88
C LYS A 20 -2.37 -1.17 -5.88
N VAL A 21 -1.69 -0.09 -6.29
CA VAL A 21 -0.77 0.64 -5.40
C VAL A 21 -1.52 1.34 -4.27
N GLU A 22 -2.69 1.92 -4.55
CA GLU A 22 -3.54 2.56 -3.54
C GLU A 22 -4.04 1.55 -2.51
N MET A 23 -4.60 0.41 -2.94
CA MET A 23 -5.04 -0.67 -2.05
C MET A 23 -3.89 -1.22 -1.20
N ALA A 24 -2.73 -1.46 -1.81
CA ALA A 24 -1.55 -1.96 -1.09
C ALA A 24 -1.07 -0.97 -0.01
N LEU A 25 -1.08 0.33 -0.31
CA LEU A 25 -0.74 1.37 0.66
C LEU A 25 -1.74 1.42 1.83
N GLU A 26 -3.03 1.23 1.55
CA GLU A 26 -4.07 1.21 2.58
C GLU A 26 -3.95 -0.02 3.48
N MET A 27 -3.66 -1.20 2.90
CA MET A 27 -3.30 -2.40 3.67
C MET A 27 -2.13 -2.15 4.61
N CYS A 28 -1.04 -1.58 4.09
CA CYS A 28 0.17 -1.36 4.89
C CYS A 28 -0.03 -0.29 5.99
N GLY A 29 -0.76 0.79 5.69
CA GLY A 29 -0.85 1.97 6.55
C GLY A 29 -2.08 2.04 7.46
N VAL A 30 -3.20 1.45 7.07
CA VAL A 30 -4.48 1.56 7.80
C VAL A 30 -4.84 0.25 8.50
N PHE A 31 -4.82 -0.85 7.75
CA PHE A 31 -5.32 -2.14 8.24
C PHE A 31 -4.26 -2.92 9.01
N GLU A 32 -3.14 -3.26 8.36
CA GLU A 32 -2.19 -4.22 8.91
C GLU A 32 -1.14 -3.59 9.84
N LYS A 33 -0.66 -2.38 9.52
CA LYS A 33 0.24 -1.56 10.37
C LYS A 33 1.42 -2.33 11.02
N LYS A 34 1.95 -3.35 10.33
CA LYS A 34 3.06 -4.18 10.82
C LYS A 34 4.37 -3.42 11.08
N MET A 35 4.56 -2.28 10.43
CA MET A 35 5.80 -1.50 10.44
C MET A 35 5.53 -0.10 10.97
N VAL A 36 6.44 0.39 11.83
CA VAL A 36 6.35 1.74 12.42
C VAL A 36 7.49 2.62 11.89
N ILE A 37 7.13 3.63 11.10
CA ILE A 37 8.07 4.59 10.53
C ILE A 37 8.24 5.74 11.53
N THR A 38 9.40 5.83 12.17
CA THR A 38 9.68 6.85 13.20
C THR A 38 10.63 7.96 12.75
N GLY A 39 11.31 7.77 11.60
CA GLY A 39 12.32 8.69 11.08
C GLY A 39 13.63 8.73 11.90
N ARG A 40 13.78 7.84 12.89
CA ARG A 40 14.99 7.64 13.68
C ARG A 40 15.63 6.31 13.33
N ASP A 41 16.85 6.10 13.78
CA ASP A 41 17.66 4.89 13.59
C ASP A 41 17.00 3.63 14.16
N THR A 42 16.02 3.78 15.05
CA THR A 42 15.22 2.70 15.65
C THR A 42 13.94 2.38 14.88
N GLY A 43 13.62 3.15 13.82
CA GLY A 43 12.46 2.95 12.98
C GLY A 43 12.75 2.12 11.72
N VAL A 44 11.69 1.74 11.03
CA VAL A 44 11.80 1.00 9.77
C VAL A 44 12.36 1.90 8.67
N THR A 45 13.27 1.36 7.87
CA THR A 45 13.89 2.07 6.74
C THR A 45 12.91 2.24 5.58
N GLY A 46 13.18 3.21 4.70
CA GLY A 46 12.37 3.43 3.50
C GLY A 46 12.38 2.24 2.54
N GLU A 47 13.49 1.49 2.50
CA GLU A 47 13.62 0.27 1.69
C GLU A 47 12.71 -0.84 2.21
N GLU A 48 12.80 -1.16 3.51
CA GLU A 48 11.98 -2.18 4.15
C GLU A 48 10.48 -1.89 3.99
N TYR A 49 10.08 -0.63 4.19
CA TYR A 49 8.70 -0.22 3.99
C TYR A 49 8.26 -0.33 2.53
N THR A 50 9.13 0.03 1.58
CA THR A 50 8.82 -0.09 0.15
C THR A 50 8.69 -1.55 -0.27
N GLN A 51 9.57 -2.43 0.22
CA GLN A 51 9.50 -3.86 -0.04
C GLN A 51 8.22 -4.47 0.52
N TYR A 52 7.78 -4.02 1.69
CA TYR A 52 6.49 -4.41 2.26
C TYR A 52 5.31 -3.99 1.38
N VAL A 53 5.28 -2.74 0.90
CA VAL A 53 4.23 -2.27 -0.02
C VAL A 53 4.25 -3.07 -1.33
N LEU A 54 5.42 -3.32 -1.92
CA LEU A 54 5.54 -4.10 -3.16
C LEU A 54 5.06 -5.54 -2.98
N SER A 55 5.33 -6.16 -1.83
CA SER A 55 4.82 -7.50 -1.53
C SER A 55 3.29 -7.60 -1.57
N TRP A 56 2.60 -6.50 -1.22
CA TRP A 56 1.15 -6.41 -1.35
C TRP A 56 0.69 -6.11 -2.77
N VAL A 57 1.41 -5.29 -3.53
CA VAL A 57 1.11 -5.02 -4.94
C VAL A 57 1.18 -6.29 -5.78
N ASP A 58 2.16 -7.16 -5.51
CA ASP A 58 2.34 -8.44 -6.20
C ASP A 58 1.40 -9.55 -5.68
N ASN A 59 0.68 -9.30 -4.58
CA ASN A 59 -0.22 -10.28 -3.99
C ASN A 59 -1.49 -10.45 -4.84
N PRO A 60 -1.75 -11.66 -5.39
CA PRO A 60 -2.95 -11.90 -6.19
C PRO A 60 -4.25 -11.77 -5.38
N GLY A 61 -4.19 -11.96 -4.06
CA GLY A 61 -5.32 -11.83 -3.13
C GLY A 61 -5.50 -10.43 -2.54
N LEU A 62 -4.75 -9.41 -2.99
CA LEU A 62 -4.81 -8.04 -2.45
C LEU A 62 -6.24 -7.50 -2.40
N LYS A 63 -6.95 -7.56 -3.53
CA LYS A 63 -8.29 -6.99 -3.65
C LYS A 63 -9.28 -7.64 -2.68
N GLN A 64 -9.29 -8.97 -2.61
CA GLN A 64 -10.16 -9.72 -1.72
C GLN A 64 -9.88 -9.41 -0.24
N ARG A 65 -8.61 -9.33 0.15
CA ARG A 65 -8.19 -8.94 1.50
C ARG A 65 -8.64 -7.53 1.84
N TRP A 66 -8.35 -6.57 0.97
CA TRP A 66 -8.71 -5.16 1.15
C TRP A 66 -10.23 -4.97 1.27
N GLU A 67 -11.03 -5.62 0.41
CA GLU A 67 -12.49 -5.60 0.49
C GLU A 67 -13.02 -6.18 1.81
N SER A 68 -12.39 -7.25 2.32
CA SER A 68 -12.74 -7.86 3.61
C SER A 68 -12.49 -6.91 4.78
N GLU A 69 -11.34 -6.23 4.81
CA GLU A 69 -11.02 -5.27 5.87
C GLU A 69 -11.94 -4.04 5.83
N ILE A 70 -12.33 -3.59 4.63
CA ILE A 70 -13.30 -2.49 4.48
C ILE A 70 -14.69 -2.88 4.97
N CYS A 71 -15.13 -4.11 4.67
CA CYS A 71 -16.42 -4.61 5.12
C CYS A 71 -16.50 -4.68 6.65
N HIS A 72 -15.41 -5.04 7.31
CA HIS A 72 -15.33 -5.04 8.78
C HIS A 72 -15.45 -3.65 9.43
N LEU A 73 -15.20 -2.57 8.68
CA LEU A 73 -15.30 -1.19 9.17
C LEU A 73 -16.65 -0.52 8.89
N LYS A 74 -17.52 -1.12 8.07
CA LYS A 74 -18.87 -0.61 7.75
C LYS A 74 -19.93 -1.21 8.66
#